data_AF-A0A0J5T7P3-F1
#
_entry.id   AF-A0A0J5T7P3-F1
#
_cell.length_a   1.000
_cell.length_b   1.000
_cell.length_c   1.000
_cell.angle_alpha   90.00
_cell.angle_beta   90.00
_cell.angle_gamma   90.00
#
_symmetry.space_group_name_H-M   'P 1'
#
loop_
_entity.id
_entity.type
_entity.pdbx_description
1 polymer ?
#
loop_
_entity_poly.entity_id
_entity_poly.type
_entity_poly.pdbx_seq_one_letter_code
_entity_poly.pdbx_strand_id
1 'polypeptide(L)'
;MAGNLKKFVNPRFIKTIDLILMKALLVRHEGNFTSFSVDLLDQEEDIARGALHELLTGAEDSYPEGLRADLHRIAELGDRRGLEVIQTQADRQGINLFPDMKTGDEDAPNKAHDPKHIAVRVFLEHPDLFDASADHMAMLAADRLHEYAGRERGATIDLTEEKVGLGLVAI
;
A
#
# COMPACT_ATOMS: atom_id res chain seq x y z
N MET A 1 -8.38 1.22 2.37
CA MET A 1 -8.41 -0.06 3.14
C MET A 1 -6.98 -0.36 3.48
N ALA A 2 -6.59 -0.29 4.75
CA ALA A 2 -5.23 -0.67 5.14
C ALA A 2 -5.01 -2.14 4.75
N GLY A 3 -4.03 -2.40 3.89
CA GLY A 3 -3.62 -3.76 3.57
C GLY A 3 -3.21 -4.47 4.86
N ASN A 4 -3.64 -5.71 5.05
CA ASN A 4 -3.17 -6.53 6.16
C ASN A 4 -1.64 -6.66 6.05
N LEU A 5 -0.91 -6.02 6.96
CA LEU A 5 0.54 -5.91 6.91
C LEU A 5 1.19 -7.30 6.93
N LYS A 6 0.72 -8.24 7.76
CA LYS A 6 1.18 -9.64 7.72
C LYS A 6 1.05 -10.32 6.36
N LYS A 7 -0.01 -10.01 5.60
CA LYS A 7 -0.18 -10.54 4.23
C LYS A 7 0.84 -9.91 3.26
N PHE A 8 1.21 -8.66 3.50
CA PHE A 8 2.24 -7.96 2.75
C PHE A 8 3.64 -8.51 3.08
N VAL A 9 4.04 -8.63 4.34
CA VAL A 9 5.35 -9.17 4.76
C VAL A 9 5.42 -10.70 4.81
N ASN A 10 4.79 -11.38 3.85
CA ASN A 10 4.75 -12.85 3.83
C ASN A 10 6.14 -13.49 3.58
N PRO A 11 6.33 -14.80 3.87
CA PRO A 11 7.63 -15.46 3.72
C PRO A 11 8.23 -15.37 2.32
N ARG A 12 7.40 -15.35 1.27
CA ARG A 12 7.87 -15.17 -0.11
C ARG A 12 8.49 -13.79 -0.29
N PHE A 13 7.84 -12.73 0.19
CA PHE A 13 8.36 -11.36 0.11
C PHE A 13 9.71 -11.25 0.82
N ILE A 14 9.82 -11.72 2.07
CA ILE A 14 11.06 -11.69 2.85
C ILE A 14 12.21 -12.40 2.12
N LYS A 15 11.90 -13.54 1.47
CA LYS A 15 12.89 -14.32 0.73
C LYS A 15 13.36 -13.64 -0.57
N THR A 16 12.50 -12.87 -1.23
CA THR A 16 12.79 -12.38 -2.59
C THR A 16 13.18 -10.92 -2.68
N ILE A 17 12.74 -10.10 -1.71
CA ILE A 17 12.96 -8.64 -1.70
C ILE A 17 14.45 -8.32 -1.78
N ASP A 18 14.78 -7.26 -2.50
CA ASP A 18 16.16 -6.77 -2.58
C ASP A 18 16.61 -6.31 -1.19
N LEU A 19 17.72 -6.87 -0.69
CA LEU A 19 18.25 -6.53 0.62
C LEU A 19 18.76 -5.08 0.66
N ILE A 20 19.22 -4.53 -0.47
CA ILE A 20 19.65 -3.13 -0.56
C ILE A 20 18.44 -2.21 -0.37
N LEU A 21 17.31 -2.52 -1.01
CA LEU A 21 16.07 -1.76 -0.83
C LEU A 21 15.54 -1.88 0.61
N MET A 22 15.56 -3.09 1.18
CA MET A 22 15.13 -3.27 2.57
C MET A 22 16.04 -2.53 3.54
N LYS A 23 17.35 -2.55 3.33
CA LYS A 23 18.30 -1.79 4.15
C LYS A 23 18.00 -0.29 4.06
N ALA A 24 17.83 0.23 2.85
CA ALA A 24 17.48 1.64 2.64
C ALA A 24 16.18 2.05 3.35
N LEU A 25 15.16 1.17 3.36
CA LEU A 25 13.94 1.40 4.13
C LEU A 25 14.20 1.40 5.64
N LEU A 26 14.94 0.42 6.16
CA LEU A 26 15.17 0.26 7.59
C LEU A 26 16.09 1.35 8.18
N VAL A 27 17.10 1.82 7.43
CA VAL A 27 17.99 2.92 7.87
C VAL A 27 17.21 4.20 8.21
N ARG A 28 16.08 4.46 7.54
CA ARG A 28 15.23 5.64 7.82
C ARG A 28 14.67 5.65 9.24
N HIS A 29 14.66 4.50 9.91
CA HIS A 29 14.17 4.32 11.27
C HIS A 29 15.28 3.89 12.24
N GLU A 30 16.54 4.01 11.82
CA GLU A 30 17.70 3.74 12.67
C GLU A 30 17.62 4.57 13.97
N GLY A 31 18.01 3.96 15.08
CA GLY A 31 17.88 4.54 16.43
C GLY A 31 16.52 4.36 17.09
N ASN A 32 15.48 3.94 16.36
CA ASN A 32 14.16 3.63 16.93
C ASN A 32 13.93 2.12 17.15
N PHE A 33 14.87 1.27 16.71
CA PHE A 33 14.80 -0.17 16.95
C PHE A 33 15.24 -0.51 18.37
N THR A 34 14.47 -1.37 19.05
CA THR A 34 14.79 -1.83 20.40
C THR A 34 15.78 -2.99 20.43
N SER A 35 15.72 -3.90 19.44
CA SER A 35 16.45 -5.17 19.43
C SER A 35 16.96 -5.59 18.05
N PHE A 36 17.02 -4.65 17.11
CA PHE A 36 17.45 -4.90 15.73
C PHE A 36 18.51 -3.89 15.31
N SER A 37 19.55 -4.37 14.63
CA SER A 37 20.56 -3.51 13.99
C SER A 37 20.46 -3.65 12.48
N VAL A 38 20.49 -2.52 11.78
CA VAL A 38 20.45 -2.48 10.32
C VAL A 38 21.73 -3.05 9.69
N ASP A 39 22.85 -3.00 10.41
CA ASP A 39 24.15 -3.56 9.98
C ASP A 39 24.09 -5.09 9.77
N LEU A 40 23.09 -5.78 10.33
CA LEU A 40 22.87 -7.20 10.08
C LEU A 40 22.57 -7.49 8.60
N LEU A 41 22.11 -6.49 7.83
CA LEU A 41 21.85 -6.64 6.40
C LEU A 41 23.11 -6.54 5.54
N ASP A 42 24.26 -6.12 6.10
CA ASP A 42 25.56 -6.13 5.41
C ASP A 42 26.30 -7.45 5.53
N GLN A 43 25.76 -8.37 6.33
CA GLN A 43 26.35 -9.70 6.54
C GLN A 43 26.05 -10.63 5.36
N GLU A 44 26.55 -11.86 5.44
CA GLU A 44 26.23 -12.91 4.47
C GLU A 44 24.71 -13.08 4.31
N GLU A 45 24.28 -13.40 3.08
CA GLU A 45 22.87 -13.38 2.71
C GLU A 45 22.00 -14.20 3.68
N ASP A 46 22.44 -15.39 4.10
CA ASP A 46 21.68 -16.23 5.03
C ASP A 46 21.46 -15.54 6.40
N ILE A 47 22.46 -14.82 6.91
CA ILE A 47 22.38 -14.05 8.15
C ILE A 47 21.43 -12.87 7.96
N ALA A 48 21.62 -12.10 6.88
CA ALA A 48 20.78 -10.94 6.57
C ALA A 48 19.30 -11.33 6.40
N ARG A 49 19.03 -12.43 5.69
CA ARG A 49 17.69 -12.98 5.49
C ARG A 49 17.08 -13.48 6.79
N GLY A 50 17.86 -14.14 7.63
CA GLY A 50 17.44 -14.58 8.97
C GLY A 50 17.02 -13.42 9.86
N ALA A 51 17.86 -12.38 9.95
CA ALA A 51 17.57 -11.17 10.71
C ALA A 51 16.33 -10.43 10.19
N LEU A 52 16.21 -10.30 8.86
CA LEU A 52 15.03 -9.69 8.24
C LEU A 52 13.76 -10.50 8.52
N HIS A 53 13.85 -11.83 8.48
CA HIS A 53 12.73 -12.70 8.79
C HIS A 53 12.29 -12.54 10.26
N GLU A 54 13.22 -12.57 11.20
CA GLU A 54 12.91 -12.38 12.62
C GLU A 54 12.25 -11.03 12.88
N LEU A 55 12.78 -9.95 12.29
CA LEU A 55 12.19 -8.62 12.38
C LEU A 55 10.77 -8.59 11.84
N LEU A 56 10.55 -9.02 10.59
CA LEU A 56 9.26 -8.85 9.90
C LEU A 56 8.21 -9.91 10.27
N THR A 57 8.57 -10.98 10.96
CA THR A 57 7.60 -11.98 11.49
C THR A 57 7.28 -11.78 12.97
N GLY A 58 8.00 -10.89 13.65
CA GLY A 58 7.71 -10.44 15.01
C GLY A 58 6.34 -9.74 15.13
N ALA A 59 6.01 -9.30 16.35
CA ALA A 59 4.77 -8.55 16.59
C ALA A 59 4.83 -7.19 15.88
N GLU A 60 3.78 -6.78 15.18
CA GLU A 60 3.77 -5.50 14.46
C GLU A 60 3.99 -4.28 15.40
N ASP A 61 3.58 -4.40 16.66
CA ASP A 61 3.79 -3.37 17.69
C ASP A 61 5.24 -3.28 18.18
N SER A 62 6.10 -4.24 17.81
CA SER A 62 7.54 -4.17 18.08
C SER A 62 8.29 -3.36 17.03
N TYR A 63 7.63 -2.94 15.95
CA TYR A 63 8.24 -2.10 14.93
C TYR A 63 8.32 -0.66 15.44
N PRO A 64 9.35 0.10 15.06
CA PRO A 64 9.27 1.55 15.11
C PRO A 64 7.95 2.03 14.48
N GLU A 65 7.26 2.96 15.13
CA GLU A 65 5.96 3.45 14.64
C GLU A 65 6.05 3.96 13.20
N GLY A 66 7.14 4.68 12.88
CA GLY A 66 7.42 5.15 11.52
C GLY A 66 7.59 4.01 10.51
N LEU A 67 8.28 2.92 10.87
CA LEU A 67 8.44 1.76 9.99
C LEU A 67 7.10 1.09 9.72
N ARG A 68 6.28 0.92 10.76
CA ARG A 68 4.94 0.34 10.62
C ARG A 68 4.07 1.19 9.70
N ALA A 69 4.10 2.51 9.85
CA ALA A 69 3.37 3.44 8.99
C ALA A 69 3.84 3.35 7.53
N ASP A 70 5.16 3.36 7.29
CA ASP A 70 5.74 3.26 5.96
C ASP A 70 5.38 1.92 5.30
N LEU A 71 5.47 0.81 6.03
CA LEU A 71 5.07 -0.51 5.51
C LEU A 71 3.58 -0.59 5.18
N HIS A 72 2.71 0.05 5.96
CA HIS A 72 1.29 0.13 5.62
C HIS A 72 1.05 0.91 4.33
N ARG A 73 1.68 2.08 4.18
CA ARG A 73 1.59 2.88 2.95
C ARG A 73 2.05 2.07 1.75
N ILE A 74 3.21 1.42 1.86
CA ILE A 74 3.75 0.56 0.79
C ILE A 74 2.78 -0.59 0.47
N ALA A 75 2.19 -1.21 1.49
CA ALA A 75 1.24 -2.31 1.32
C ALA A 75 -0.04 -1.89 0.57
N GLU A 76 -0.45 -0.62 0.61
CA GLU A 76 -1.58 -0.10 -0.16
C GLU A 76 -1.32 -0.11 -1.68
N LEU A 77 -0.07 0.05 -2.10
CA LEU A 77 0.35 -0.04 -3.51
C LEU A 77 1.00 -1.39 -3.87
N GLY A 78 1.22 -2.26 -2.88
CA GLY A 78 1.93 -3.53 -3.01
C GLY A 78 1.16 -4.68 -3.64
N ASP A 79 0.12 -4.39 -4.43
CA ASP A 79 -0.68 -5.38 -5.14
C ASP A 79 -0.78 -5.08 -6.65
N ARG A 80 -1.39 -5.99 -7.41
CA ARG A 80 -1.52 -5.84 -8.87
C ARG A 80 -2.14 -4.49 -9.27
N ARG A 81 -3.15 -4.02 -8.53
CA ARG A 81 -3.83 -2.76 -8.85
C ARG A 81 -2.95 -1.56 -8.51
N GLY A 82 -2.26 -1.61 -7.38
CA GLY A 82 -1.27 -0.59 -7.02
C GLY A 82 -0.16 -0.47 -8.07
N LEU A 83 0.32 -1.59 -8.60
CA LEU A 83 1.29 -1.61 -9.69
C LEU A 83 0.74 -0.95 -10.98
N GLU A 84 -0.50 -1.24 -11.36
CA GLU A 84 -1.15 -0.60 -12.52
C GLU A 84 -1.24 0.92 -12.37
N VAL A 85 -1.57 1.40 -11.16
CA VAL A 85 -1.61 2.84 -10.86
C VAL A 85 -0.21 3.44 -10.92
N ILE A 86 0.79 2.80 -10.31
CA ILE A 86 2.18 3.26 -10.36
C ILE A 86 2.67 3.40 -11.80
N GLN A 87 2.42 2.40 -12.65
CA GLN A 87 2.80 2.44 -14.07
C GLN A 87 2.09 3.59 -14.80
N THR A 88 0.79 3.75 -14.59
CA THR A 88 0.02 4.84 -15.20
C THR A 88 0.55 6.21 -14.79
N GLN A 89 0.91 6.42 -13.51
CA GLN A 89 1.45 7.70 -13.06
C GLN A 89 2.89 7.91 -13.55
N ALA A 90 3.71 6.87 -13.62
CA ALA A 90 5.07 6.95 -14.15
C ALA A 90 5.07 7.35 -15.63
N ASP A 91 4.20 6.73 -16.44
CA ASP A 91 4.03 7.07 -17.85
C ASP A 91 3.62 8.53 -18.04
N ARG A 92 2.71 9.04 -17.20
CA ARG A 92 2.28 10.44 -17.22
C ARG A 92 3.41 11.42 -16.88
N GLN A 93 4.36 10.99 -16.05
CA GLN A 93 5.51 11.80 -15.63
C GLN A 93 6.75 11.55 -16.49
N GLY A 94 6.70 10.64 -17.46
CA GLY A 94 7.84 10.25 -18.27
C GLY A 94 8.95 9.54 -17.49
N ILE A 95 8.62 8.94 -16.34
CA ILE A 95 9.58 8.23 -15.48
C ILE A 95 9.73 6.80 -15.98
N ASN A 96 10.96 6.41 -16.35
CA ASN A 96 11.27 5.02 -16.63
C ASN A 96 11.56 4.26 -15.33
N LEU A 97 10.56 3.51 -14.82
CA LEU A 97 10.68 2.66 -13.62
C LEU A 97 11.66 1.49 -13.78
N PHE A 98 12.06 1.19 -15.02
CA PHE A 98 12.85 0.02 -15.40
C PHE A 98 14.04 0.37 -16.28
N PRO A 99 15.02 1.14 -15.78
CA PRO A 99 16.19 1.51 -16.58
C PRO A 99 17.03 0.27 -16.96
N ASP A 100 17.19 -0.68 -16.03
CA ASP A 100 18.14 -1.78 -16.17
C ASP A 100 17.58 -3.02 -16.88
N MET A 101 16.25 -3.11 -17.05
CA MET A 101 15.59 -4.23 -17.77
C MET A 101 15.93 -4.27 -19.27
N LYS A 102 16.51 -3.21 -19.83
CA LYS A 102 16.99 -3.23 -21.21
C LYS A 102 18.27 -4.05 -21.41
N THR A 103 18.88 -4.58 -20.34
CA THR A 103 20.26 -5.11 -20.38
C THR A 103 20.48 -6.47 -19.69
N GLY A 104 19.44 -7.19 -19.26
CA GLY A 104 19.60 -8.41 -18.44
C GLY A 104 18.74 -9.61 -18.88
N ASP A 105 19.38 -10.78 -18.81
CA ASP A 105 18.97 -12.16 -19.16
C ASP A 105 17.49 -12.54 -18.89
N GLU A 106 16.85 -13.20 -19.86
CA GLU A 106 15.42 -13.59 -19.84
C GLU A 106 15.06 -14.63 -18.76
N ASP A 107 16.06 -15.27 -18.14
CA ASP A 107 15.88 -16.41 -17.22
C ASP A 107 15.90 -16.07 -15.71
N ALA A 108 16.13 -14.81 -15.32
CA ALA A 108 15.95 -14.40 -13.92
C ALA A 108 14.45 -14.16 -13.63
N PRO A 109 13.87 -14.65 -12.51
CA PRO A 109 12.50 -14.30 -12.14
C PRO A 109 12.41 -12.79 -12.12
N ASN A 110 11.55 -12.24 -12.97
CA ASN A 110 11.52 -10.83 -13.28
C ASN A 110 11.02 -10.03 -12.06
N LYS A 111 11.92 -9.80 -11.08
CA LYS A 111 11.69 -9.04 -9.84
C LYS A 111 11.22 -7.62 -10.15
N ALA A 112 11.50 -7.13 -11.35
CA ALA A 112 11.05 -5.84 -11.84
C ALA A 112 9.54 -5.81 -12.20
N HIS A 113 8.77 -6.88 -12.03
CA HIS A 113 7.31 -6.83 -12.12
C HIS A 113 6.57 -7.30 -10.86
N ASP A 114 7.27 -7.63 -9.77
CA ASP A 114 6.58 -7.95 -8.52
C ASP A 114 6.02 -6.67 -7.87
N PRO A 115 4.70 -6.56 -7.65
CA PRO A 115 4.09 -5.33 -7.15
C PRO A 115 4.68 -4.84 -5.82
N LYS A 116 5.07 -5.74 -4.93
CA LYS A 116 5.63 -5.35 -3.63
C LYS A 116 7.01 -4.75 -3.77
N HIS A 117 7.83 -5.31 -4.66
CA HIS A 117 9.19 -4.83 -4.90
C HIS A 117 9.14 -3.44 -5.55
N ILE A 118 8.23 -3.24 -6.51
CA ILE A 118 8.03 -1.94 -7.15
C ILE A 118 7.48 -0.91 -6.16
N ALA A 119 6.51 -1.27 -5.32
CA ALA A 119 6.00 -0.35 -4.30
C ALA A 119 7.10 0.10 -3.33
N VAL A 120 7.96 -0.81 -2.86
CA VAL A 120 9.13 -0.46 -2.02
C VAL A 120 10.11 0.45 -2.76
N ARG A 121 10.46 0.11 -4.00
CA ARG A 121 11.39 0.90 -4.81
C ARG A 121 10.87 2.32 -5.04
N VAL A 122 9.63 2.45 -5.52
CA VAL A 122 9.01 3.75 -5.80
C VAL A 122 8.88 4.58 -4.53
N PHE A 123 8.56 3.96 -3.39
CA PHE A 123 8.54 4.64 -2.09
C PHE A 123 9.89 5.29 -1.72
N LEU A 124 11.00 4.61 -2.01
CA LEU A 124 12.34 5.06 -1.64
C LEU A 124 12.96 6.03 -2.66
N GLU A 125 12.80 5.72 -3.95
CA GLU A 125 13.54 6.37 -5.04
C GLU A 125 12.70 7.45 -5.76
N HIS A 126 11.37 7.37 -5.67
CA HIS A 126 10.44 8.26 -6.38
C HIS A 126 9.27 8.68 -5.48
N PRO A 127 9.52 9.40 -4.37
CA PRO A 127 8.49 9.74 -3.38
C PRO A 127 7.30 10.51 -3.99
N ASP A 128 7.55 11.44 -4.91
CA ASP A 128 6.49 12.21 -5.59
C ASP A 128 5.56 11.31 -6.43
N LEU A 129 6.13 10.29 -7.08
CA LEU A 129 5.37 9.29 -7.83
C LEU A 129 4.58 8.37 -6.89
N PHE A 130 5.18 7.98 -5.76
CA PHE A 130 4.52 7.18 -4.74
C PHE A 130 3.28 7.91 -4.20
N ASP A 131 3.45 9.17 -3.80
CA ASP A 131 2.37 9.99 -3.24
C ASP A 131 1.25 10.20 -4.26
N ALA A 132 1.58 10.56 -5.51
CA ALA A 132 0.59 10.69 -6.58
C ALA A 132 -0.18 9.38 -6.85
N SER A 133 0.50 8.23 -6.73
CA SER A 133 -0.12 6.92 -6.90
C SER A 133 -1.05 6.55 -5.74
N ALA A 134 -0.63 6.84 -4.50
CA ALA A 134 -1.43 6.64 -3.29
C ALA A 134 -2.69 7.51 -3.31
N ASP A 135 -2.56 8.79 -3.66
CA ASP A 135 -3.69 9.72 -3.81
C ASP A 135 -4.70 9.23 -4.86
N HIS A 136 -4.20 8.77 -6.02
CA HIS A 136 -5.07 8.21 -7.05
C HIS A 136 -5.81 6.95 -6.56
N MET A 137 -5.12 6.06 -5.83
CA MET A 137 -5.75 4.89 -5.22
C MET A 137 -6.82 5.25 -4.19
N ALA A 138 -6.59 6.31 -3.40
CA ALA A 138 -7.56 6.81 -2.44
C ALA A 138 -8.82 7.37 -3.14
N MET A 139 -8.65 8.14 -4.23
CA MET A 139 -9.77 8.62 -5.05
C MET A 139 -10.60 7.45 -5.61
N LEU A 140 -9.95 6.46 -6.22
CA LEU A 140 -10.65 5.30 -6.77
C LEU A 140 -11.35 4.43 -5.71
N ALA A 141 -10.88 4.45 -4.46
CA ALA A 141 -11.54 3.77 -3.36
C ALA A 141 -12.78 4.54 -2.87
N ALA A 142 -12.69 5.88 -2.83
CA ALA A 142 -13.81 6.75 -2.48
C ALA A 142 -14.94 6.66 -3.51
N ASP A 143 -14.63 6.67 -4.82
CA ASP A 143 -15.64 6.57 -5.89
C ASP A 143 -16.46 5.28 -5.77
N ARG A 144 -15.81 4.14 -5.51
CA ARG A 144 -16.50 2.87 -5.29
C ARG A 144 -17.49 2.94 -4.13
N LEU A 145 -17.12 3.57 -3.00
CA LEU A 145 -18.01 3.68 -1.85
C LEU A 145 -19.27 4.50 -2.18
N HIS A 146 -19.11 5.57 -2.98
CA HIS A 146 -20.24 6.37 -3.45
C HIS A 146 -21.14 5.60 -4.44
N GLU A 147 -20.57 4.78 -5.34
CA GLU A 147 -21.34 3.92 -6.24
C GLU A 147 -22.22 2.90 -5.50
N TYR A 148 -21.73 2.32 -4.39
CA TYR A 148 -22.54 1.41 -3.57
C TYR A 148 -23.64 2.13 -2.79
N ALA A 149 -23.40 3.35 -2.30
CA ALA A 149 -24.41 4.16 -1.61
C ALA A 149 -25.52 4.69 -2.54
N GLY A 150 -25.29 4.73 -3.85
CA GLY A 150 -26.27 5.17 -4.85
C GLY A 150 -27.36 4.15 -5.20
N ARG A 151 -27.25 2.88 -4.76
CA ARG A 151 -28.19 1.80 -5.13
C ARG A 151 -29.45 1.76 -4.26
N GLU A 152 -29.54 2.55 -3.19
CA GLU A 152 -30.72 2.65 -2.30
C GLU A 152 -31.59 3.90 -2.55
N ARG A 153 -31.64 4.45 -3.77
CA ARG A 153 -32.65 5.47 -4.12
C ARG A 153 -33.57 4.99 -5.22
N GLY A 154 -34.53 4.17 -4.80
CA GLY A 154 -35.70 3.78 -5.57
C GLY A 154 -36.98 3.67 -4.74
N ALA A 155 -37.02 4.27 -3.54
CA ALA A 155 -38.28 4.41 -2.80
C ALA A 155 -38.99 5.68 -3.26
N THR A 156 -39.94 5.53 -4.18
CA THR A 156 -40.97 6.54 -4.43
C THR A 156 -41.75 6.76 -3.15
N ILE A 157 -41.51 7.89 -2.47
CA ILE A 157 -42.39 8.34 -1.39
C ILE A 157 -43.61 8.94 -2.08
N ASP A 158 -44.72 8.22 -2.06
CA ASP A 158 -46.01 8.72 -2.51
C ASP A 158 -46.57 9.66 -1.43
N LEU A 159 -46.49 10.97 -1.65
CA LEU A 159 -47.03 12.01 -0.78
C LEU A 159 -48.44 12.39 -1.27
N THR A 160 -49.39 11.46 -1.13
CA THR A 160 -50.82 11.81 -1.19
C THR A 160 -51.58 11.07 -0.12
N GLU A 161 -51.63 11.66 1.08
CA GLU A 161 -52.88 11.74 1.85
C GLU A 161 -52.88 13.06 2.65
N GLU A 162 -53.29 14.10 1.95
CA GLU A 162 -53.81 15.32 2.56
C GLU A 162 -55.22 15.01 3.08
N LYS A 163 -55.43 15.06 4.40
CA LYS A 163 -56.79 15.14 4.96
C LYS A 163 -56.90 16.31 5.93
N VAL A 164 -57.19 17.46 5.32
CA VAL A 164 -57.83 18.62 5.94
C VAL A 164 -59.11 18.18 6.65
N GLY A 165 -59.26 18.57 7.92
CA GLY A 165 -60.47 18.36 8.71
C GLY A 165 -60.66 19.52 9.67
N LEU A 166 -61.38 20.54 9.20
CA LEU A 166 -61.78 21.76 9.91
C LEU A 166 -62.46 21.48 11.26
N GLY A 167 -62.20 22.35 12.23
CA GLY A 167 -62.84 22.32 13.55
C GLY A 167 -64.23 22.95 13.62
N LEU A 168 -64.88 22.83 14.79
CA LEU A 168 -65.60 23.92 15.47
C LEU A 168 -65.99 23.50 16.91
N VAL A 169 -66.29 24.53 17.70
CA VAL A 169 -66.50 24.61 19.16
C VAL A 169 -67.98 24.42 19.56
N ALA A 170 -68.20 24.24 20.87
CA ALA A 170 -69.41 24.47 21.69
C ALA A 170 -70.34 23.24 21.85
N ILE A 171 -70.86 22.90 23.03
CA ILE A 171 -71.11 23.61 24.31
C ILE A 171 -70.74 22.69 25.47
#